data_AF-A0A8R2R2B0-F1
#
_entry.id   AF-A0A8R2R2B0-F1
#
_cell.length_a   1.000
_cell.length_b   1.000
_cell.length_c   1.000
_cell.angle_alpha   90.00
_cell.angle_beta   90.00
_cell.angle_gamma   90.00
#
_symmetry.space_group_name_H-M   'P 1'
#
loop_
_entity.id
_entity.type
_entity.pdbx_description
1 polymer ?
#
loop_
_entity_poly.entity_id
_entity_poly.type
_entity_poly.pdbx_seq_one_letter_code
_entity_poly.pdbx_strand_id
1 'polypeptide(L)'
;MELVYRKKSVQRRPNCDSDKCEHKYRRRSCPSDEPCESGCVCKNDFLRVDNGTCVDARDCESQLCSVNEQYLSCIQAACRFEKCSDLGGSLSCKGVPERECVGGCVCKDNYLRAKNDTCIKLSDCDADLCSENEIHVNCVLAQRGPMTCSEKDLLMPYPFVRQEYCKAGCVCKEGYLKDDSGKCVARENCPNSDLCSENEIHVNCVLAQCGPMTCSEKDLPMPCPLVRREYCKAGCVCKEGYLKDDSGKCVARENCPN
;
A
#
# COMPACT_ATOMS: atom_id res chain seq x y z
N MET A 1 10.98 59.30 43.30
CA MET A 1 10.52 57.97 42.84
C MET A 1 9.28 58.18 42.00
N GLU A 2 9.45 58.34 40.68
CA GLU A 2 8.31 58.38 39.76
C GLU A 2 7.73 56.97 39.65
N LEU A 3 6.47 56.83 40.08
CA LEU A 3 5.67 55.64 39.83
C LEU A 3 5.34 55.60 38.34
N VAL A 4 6.10 54.81 37.58
CA VAL A 4 5.80 54.51 36.17
C VAL A 4 4.53 53.66 36.13
N TYR A 5 3.37 54.31 36.01
CA TYR A 5 2.12 53.65 35.68
C TYR A 5 2.22 53.08 34.26
N ARG A 6 2.49 51.78 34.13
CA ARG A 6 2.24 51.05 32.88
C ARG A 6 0.74 51.12 32.59
N LYS A 7 0.34 51.99 31.65
CA LYS A 7 -1.02 52.00 31.09
C LYS A 7 -1.35 50.59 30.57
N LYS A 8 -2.17 49.84 31.30
CA LYS A 8 -2.82 48.64 30.75
C LYS A 8 -3.83 49.13 29.71
N SER A 9 -3.55 48.88 28.44
CA SER A 9 -4.46 49.13 27.34
C SER A 9 -5.69 48.24 27.50
N VAL A 10 -6.84 48.82 27.83
CA VAL A 10 -8.13 48.13 27.85
C VAL A 10 -8.63 48.03 26.41
N GLN A 11 -8.47 46.87 25.78
CA GLN A 11 -9.08 46.58 24.48
C GLN A 11 -10.34 45.75 24.72
N ARG A 12 -11.50 46.23 24.28
CA ARG A 12 -12.70 45.39 24.17
C ARG A 12 -12.50 44.45 22.99
N ARG A 13 -12.54 43.14 23.24
CA ARG A 13 -12.61 42.12 22.20
C ARG A 13 -13.85 41.26 22.39
N PRO A 14 -14.53 40.84 21.31
CA PRO A 14 -15.62 39.89 21.41
C PRO A 14 -15.15 38.59 22.08
N ASN A 15 -15.88 38.09 23.07
CA ASN A 15 -15.57 36.84 23.82
C ASN A 15 -15.65 35.56 22.95
N CYS A 16 -16.17 35.70 21.73
CA CYS A 16 -16.51 34.62 20.80
C CYS A 16 -15.34 34.23 19.88
N ASP A 17 -14.39 35.14 19.63
CA ASP A 17 -13.05 34.77 19.18
C ASP A 17 -12.28 34.37 20.43
N SER A 18 -12.47 33.13 20.91
CA SER A 18 -11.54 32.64 21.92
C SER A 18 -10.16 32.90 21.38
N ASP A 19 -9.30 33.47 22.21
CA ASP A 19 -7.96 33.80 21.82
C ASP A 19 -7.13 32.55 21.51
N LYS A 20 -7.73 31.35 21.37
CA LYS A 20 -7.07 30.07 21.14
C LYS A 20 -6.83 29.75 19.67
N CYS A 21 -5.74 29.04 19.40
CA CYS A 21 -5.37 28.60 18.06
C CYS A 21 -6.43 27.72 17.36
N GLU A 22 -7.14 26.86 18.08
CA GLU A 22 -8.18 25.98 17.52
C GLU A 22 -9.35 26.75 16.89
N HIS A 23 -9.65 27.94 17.42
CA HIS A 23 -10.76 28.77 16.98
C HIS A 23 -10.49 29.48 15.65
N LYS A 24 -9.22 29.61 15.25
CA LYS A 24 -8.81 30.09 13.92
C LYS A 24 -9.50 29.32 12.79
N TYR A 25 -9.85 28.05 13.02
CA TYR A 25 -10.41 27.14 12.02
C TYR A 25 -11.92 26.96 12.13
N ARG A 26 -12.60 27.61 13.08
CA ARG A 26 -14.06 27.60 13.21
C ARG A 26 -14.64 28.88 12.60
N ARG A 27 -15.66 28.76 11.74
CA ARG A 27 -16.49 29.92 11.37
C ARG A 27 -17.56 30.10 12.43
N ARG A 28 -17.37 31.03 13.36
CA ARG A 28 -18.45 31.47 14.26
C ARG A 28 -18.81 32.92 13.96
N SER A 29 -20.11 33.18 13.87
CA SER A 29 -20.64 34.54 13.99
C SER A 29 -20.72 34.88 15.47
N CYS A 30 -20.06 35.96 15.86
CA CYS A 30 -20.09 36.50 17.21
C CYS A 30 -21.48 37.06 17.54
N PRO A 31 -22.19 36.55 18.57
CA PRO A 31 -23.33 37.24 19.13
C PRO A 31 -22.85 38.54 19.77
N SER A 32 -23.41 39.67 19.37
CA SER A 32 -22.97 41.01 19.78
C SER A 32 -23.34 41.39 21.23
N ASP A 33 -24.03 40.51 21.96
CA ASP A 33 -24.74 40.86 23.21
C ASP A 33 -24.22 40.16 24.48
N GLU A 34 -23.07 39.44 24.42
CA GLU A 34 -22.49 38.86 25.64
C GLU A 34 -21.79 39.92 26.52
N PRO A 35 -21.99 39.86 27.86
CA PRO A 35 -21.32 40.76 28.79
C PRO A 35 -19.80 40.55 28.77
N CYS A 36 -19.05 41.66 28.79
CA CYS A 36 -17.58 41.61 28.79
C CYS A 36 -17.05 41.13 30.14
N GLU A 37 -16.28 40.04 30.15
CA GLU A 37 -15.50 39.62 31.32
C GLU A 37 -14.10 40.27 31.32
N SER A 38 -13.58 40.58 32.52
CA SER A 38 -12.23 41.12 32.67
C SER A 38 -11.19 40.00 32.70
N GLY A 39 -10.20 40.04 31.79
CA GLY A 39 -9.16 39.02 31.70
C GLY A 39 -7.91 39.46 30.91
N CYS A 40 -6.90 38.58 30.87
CA CYS A 40 -5.71 38.77 30.02
C CYS A 40 -5.92 38.11 28.66
N VAL A 41 -5.83 38.88 27.58
CA VAL A 41 -5.94 38.40 26.20
C VAL A 41 -4.60 38.47 25.48
N CYS A 42 -4.38 37.61 24.48
CA CYS A 42 -3.24 37.74 23.58
C CYS A 42 -3.29 39.06 22.78
N LYS A 43 -2.12 39.57 22.37
CA LYS A 43 -2.00 40.77 21.53
C LYS A 43 -2.69 40.58 20.16
N ASN A 44 -2.86 41.65 19.38
CA ASN A 44 -3.37 41.53 18.00
C ASN A 44 -2.46 40.57 17.22
N ASP A 45 -3.08 39.70 16.42
CA ASP A 45 -2.42 38.65 15.61
C ASP A 45 -1.75 37.51 16.39
N PHE A 46 -1.90 37.47 17.71
CA PHE A 46 -1.46 36.35 18.54
C PHE A 46 -2.63 35.55 19.06
N LEU A 47 -2.47 34.23 19.06
CA LEU A 47 -3.42 33.25 19.57
C LEU A 47 -2.73 32.34 20.59
N ARG A 48 -3.50 31.80 21.52
CA ARG A 48 -3.13 31.05 22.69
C ARG A 48 -3.15 29.57 22.33
N VAL A 49 -2.07 28.87 22.66
CA VAL A 49 -2.03 27.40 22.61
C VAL A 49 -2.46 26.83 23.96
N ASP A 50 -2.68 25.53 24.06
CA ASP A 50 -3.22 24.90 25.28
C ASP A 50 -2.37 25.11 26.53
N ASN A 51 -1.06 25.31 26.38
CA ASN A 51 -0.16 25.62 27.50
C ASN A 51 -0.30 27.07 28.03
N GLY A 52 -1.18 27.88 27.44
CA GLY A 52 -1.44 29.27 27.83
C GLY A 52 -0.56 30.32 27.15
N THR A 53 0.43 29.93 26.34
CA THR A 53 1.34 30.83 25.63
C THR A 53 0.68 31.45 24.40
N CYS A 54 0.90 32.74 24.17
CA CYS A 54 0.48 33.44 22.96
C CYS A 54 1.55 33.29 21.87
N VAL A 55 1.19 32.70 20.74
CA VAL A 55 2.02 32.53 19.53
C VAL A 55 1.42 33.34 18.37
N ASP A 56 2.21 33.63 17.33
CA ASP A 56 1.68 34.27 16.12
C ASP A 56 0.59 33.38 15.50
N ALA A 57 -0.51 33.97 15.04
CA ALA A 57 -1.63 33.23 14.46
C ALA A 57 -1.21 32.36 13.27
N ARG A 58 -0.11 32.71 12.57
CA ARG A 58 0.48 31.91 11.49
C ARG A 58 1.13 30.62 12.02
N ASP A 59 1.66 30.64 13.24
CA ASP A 59 2.36 29.51 13.84
C ASP A 59 1.40 28.51 14.50
N CYS A 60 0.13 28.88 14.73
CA CYS A 60 -0.86 28.05 15.40
C CYS A 60 -0.92 26.60 14.91
N GLU A 61 -0.84 26.37 13.60
CA GLU A 61 -0.93 25.01 13.05
C GLU A 61 0.21 24.12 13.53
N SER A 62 1.43 24.66 13.54
CA SER A 62 2.63 23.97 14.04
C SER A 62 2.60 23.72 15.55
N GLN A 63 1.74 24.44 16.28
CA GLN A 63 1.56 24.25 17.72
C GLN A 63 0.44 23.27 18.06
N LEU A 64 -0.48 23.02 17.12
CA LEU A 64 -1.62 22.11 17.29
C LEU A 64 -1.34 20.72 16.72
N CYS A 65 -0.68 20.65 15.57
CA CYS A 65 -0.53 19.43 14.79
C CYS A 65 0.93 19.11 14.50
N SER A 66 1.20 17.82 14.26
CA SER A 66 2.54 17.33 13.94
C SER A 66 2.95 17.68 12.51
N VAL A 67 4.20 17.36 12.17
CA VAL A 67 4.69 17.51 10.79
C VAL A 67 3.81 16.70 9.83
N ASN A 68 3.51 17.28 8.66
CA ASN A 68 2.62 16.72 7.63
C ASN A 68 1.15 16.54 8.05
N GLU A 69 0.74 17.16 9.16
CA GLU A 69 -0.66 17.26 9.56
C GLU A 69 -1.21 18.67 9.34
N GLN A 70 -2.52 18.76 9.24
CA GLN A 70 -3.27 20.01 9.21
C GLN A 70 -4.45 19.93 10.16
N TYR A 71 -4.80 21.06 10.75
CA TYR A 71 -5.95 21.11 11.66
C TYR A 71 -7.24 21.31 10.88
N LEU A 72 -8.21 20.43 11.09
CA LEU A 72 -9.58 20.60 10.62
C LEU A 72 -10.51 20.82 11.81
N SER A 73 -11.44 21.75 11.68
CA SER A 73 -12.49 21.98 12.69
C SER A 73 -13.56 20.88 12.71
N CYS A 74 -13.61 20.04 11.67
CA CYS A 74 -14.48 18.87 11.57
C CYS A 74 -13.72 17.72 10.89
N ILE A 75 -12.96 16.94 11.65
CA ILE A 75 -12.17 15.84 11.10
C ILE A 75 -13.04 14.76 10.45
N GLN A 76 -14.28 14.58 10.94
CA GLN A 76 -15.20 13.59 10.41
C GLN A 76 -15.77 13.96 9.03
N ALA A 77 -15.63 15.23 8.62
CA ALA A 77 -15.98 15.66 7.27
C ALA A 77 -14.87 15.35 6.24
N ALA A 78 -13.69 14.89 6.67
CA ALA A 78 -12.63 14.44 5.78
C ALA A 78 -13.05 13.13 5.09
N CYS A 79 -13.65 13.27 3.90
CA CYS A 79 -14.07 12.16 3.05
C CYS A 79 -12.88 11.61 2.25
N ARG A 80 -11.98 10.89 2.92
CA ARG A 80 -10.83 10.20 2.32
C ARG A 80 -10.33 9.09 3.24
N PHE A 81 -9.44 8.24 2.73
CA PHE A 81 -8.65 7.38 3.60
C PHE A 81 -7.70 8.25 4.44
N GLU A 82 -7.56 7.91 5.72
CA GLU A 82 -6.70 8.63 6.65
C GLU A 82 -5.50 7.79 7.12
N LYS A 83 -5.55 6.48 6.90
CA LYS A 83 -4.48 5.54 7.25
C LYS A 83 -4.05 4.74 6.04
N CYS A 84 -2.77 4.37 5.99
CA CYS A 84 -2.28 3.45 4.95
C CYS A 84 -3.06 2.13 4.97
N SER A 85 -3.43 1.61 6.16
CA SER A 85 -4.19 0.36 6.31
C SER A 85 -5.57 0.35 5.66
N ASP A 86 -6.12 1.53 5.37
CA ASP A 86 -7.46 1.66 4.78
C ASP A 86 -7.42 1.60 3.25
N LEU A 87 -6.21 1.65 2.65
CA LEU A 87 -6.02 1.56 1.21
C LEU A 87 -6.62 0.26 0.66
N GLY A 88 -7.34 0.37 -0.44
CA GLY A 88 -8.04 -0.77 -1.07
C GLY A 88 -9.34 -1.19 -0.37
N GLY A 89 -9.70 -0.53 0.75
CA GLY A 89 -11.01 -0.64 1.37
C GLY A 89 -12.10 0.11 0.60
N SER A 90 -13.31 0.12 1.16
CA SER A 90 -14.43 0.92 0.67
C SER A 90 -14.59 2.16 1.56
N LEU A 91 -14.50 3.34 0.96
CA LEU A 91 -14.74 4.60 1.65
C LEU A 91 -16.22 4.95 1.61
N SER A 92 -16.84 5.11 2.78
CA SER A 92 -18.23 5.58 2.91
C SER A 92 -18.25 6.97 3.54
N CYS A 93 -18.63 7.96 2.74
CA CYS A 93 -18.73 9.33 3.22
C CYS A 93 -20.16 9.69 3.56
N LYS A 94 -20.40 10.05 4.81
CA LYS A 94 -21.68 10.59 5.28
C LYS A 94 -21.48 12.05 5.65
N GLY A 95 -22.48 12.88 5.35
CA GLY A 95 -22.48 14.26 5.82
C GLY A 95 -22.51 14.29 7.35
N VAL A 96 -21.65 15.11 7.95
CA VAL A 96 -21.58 15.28 9.40
C VAL A 96 -22.24 16.61 9.74
N PRO A 97 -23.31 16.61 10.57
CA PRO A 97 -23.91 17.85 11.05
C PRO A 97 -22.88 18.69 11.81
N GLU A 98 -22.92 20.01 11.65
CA GLU A 98 -21.93 20.93 12.24
C GLU A 98 -21.80 20.80 13.76
N ARG A 99 -22.90 20.48 14.45
CA ARG A 99 -22.93 20.25 15.92
C ARG A 99 -22.20 18.98 16.37
N GLU A 100 -21.99 18.03 15.47
CA GLU A 100 -21.31 16.75 15.72
C GLU A 100 -19.84 16.77 15.27
N CYS A 101 -19.39 17.89 14.68
CA CYS A 101 -18.03 18.10 14.27
C CYS A 101 -17.07 18.17 15.45
N VAL A 102 -16.03 17.34 15.39
CA VAL A 102 -14.91 17.34 16.32
C VAL A 102 -13.70 17.88 15.58
N GLY A 103 -13.03 18.86 16.18
CA GLY A 103 -11.80 19.41 15.65
C GLY A 103 -10.60 18.51 15.96
N GLY A 104 -9.60 18.53 15.11
CA GLY A 104 -8.39 17.73 15.29
C GLY A 104 -7.47 17.74 14.09
N CYS A 105 -6.35 17.03 14.23
CA CYS A 105 -5.32 16.94 13.20
C CYS A 105 -5.56 15.76 12.26
N VAL A 106 -5.54 16.04 10.96
CA VAL A 106 -5.57 15.03 9.89
C VAL A 106 -4.28 15.11 9.09
N CYS A 107 -3.91 14.04 8.38
CA CYS A 107 -2.78 14.15 7.47
C CYS A 107 -3.11 15.14 6.35
N LYS A 108 -2.11 15.89 5.88
CA LYS A 108 -2.27 16.78 4.70
C LYS A 108 -2.64 15.97 3.45
N ASP A 109 -3.11 16.66 2.42
CA ASP A 109 -3.42 16.02 1.13
C ASP A 109 -2.22 15.24 0.59
N ASN A 110 -2.48 14.02 0.09
CA ASN A 110 -1.48 13.02 -0.34
C ASN A 110 -0.59 12.44 0.76
N TYR A 111 -0.91 12.67 2.03
CA TYR A 111 -0.31 11.96 3.16
C TYR A 111 -1.34 11.06 3.84
N LEU A 112 -0.89 9.92 4.34
CA LEU A 112 -1.67 8.97 5.11
C LEU A 112 -0.91 8.58 6.37
N ARG A 113 -1.66 8.22 7.41
CA ARG A 113 -1.09 7.83 8.68
C ARG A 113 -0.57 6.39 8.61
N ALA A 114 0.72 6.24 8.89
CA ALA A 114 1.43 4.97 8.99
C ALA A 114 1.08 4.23 10.29
N LYS A 115 1.56 2.99 10.44
CA LYS A 115 1.38 2.18 11.67
C LYS A 115 2.00 2.80 12.92
N ASN A 116 2.98 3.68 12.75
CA ASN A 116 3.66 4.40 13.85
C ASN A 116 3.02 5.76 14.16
N ASP A 117 1.80 6.01 13.69
CA ASP A 117 1.03 7.25 13.85
C ASP A 117 1.63 8.51 13.18
N THR A 118 2.64 8.37 12.32
CA THR A 118 3.18 9.49 11.54
C THR A 118 2.51 9.62 10.16
N CYS A 119 2.35 10.84 9.66
CA CYS A 119 1.86 11.08 8.31
C CYS A 119 2.99 10.95 7.28
N ILE A 120 2.95 9.89 6.49
CA ILE A 120 3.87 9.59 5.39
C ILE A 120 3.17 9.83 4.04
N LYS A 121 3.93 9.94 2.95
CA LYS A 121 3.32 10.14 1.63
C LYS A 121 2.54 8.89 1.22
N LEU A 122 1.48 9.09 0.45
CA LEU A 122 0.70 7.99 -0.14
C LEU A 122 1.58 6.96 -0.89
N SER A 123 2.62 7.43 -1.58
CA SER A 123 3.59 6.59 -2.30
C SER A 123 4.41 5.67 -1.39
N ASP A 124 4.50 6.00 -0.11
CA ASP A 124 5.35 5.32 0.86
C ASP A 124 4.54 4.32 1.70
N CYS A 125 3.20 4.30 1.54
CA CYS A 125 2.32 3.37 2.25
C CYS A 125 2.61 1.90 1.93
N ASP A 126 3.04 1.58 0.70
CA ASP A 126 3.41 0.20 0.34
C ASP A 126 4.53 -0.33 1.24
N ALA A 127 5.51 0.51 1.57
CA ALA A 127 6.62 0.15 2.46
C ALA A 127 6.20 0.09 3.95
N ASP A 128 5.14 0.80 4.35
CA ASP A 128 4.54 0.68 5.70
C ASP A 128 3.70 -0.60 5.85
N LEU A 129 3.03 -1.03 4.77
CA LEU A 129 2.09 -2.15 4.79
C LEU A 129 2.74 -3.48 4.46
N CYS A 130 3.64 -3.50 3.48
CA CYS A 130 4.15 -4.70 2.85
C CYS A 130 5.66 -4.85 3.00
N SER A 131 6.16 -6.04 2.69
CA SER A 131 7.59 -6.34 2.78
C SER A 131 8.35 -5.73 1.61
N GLU A 132 9.68 -5.84 1.66
CA GLU A 132 10.54 -5.48 0.54
C GLU A 132 10.07 -6.15 -0.77
N ASN A 133 10.03 -5.38 -1.85
CA ASN A 133 9.57 -5.79 -3.19
C ASN A 133 8.11 -6.26 -3.27
N GLU A 134 7.29 -5.91 -2.29
CA GLU A 134 5.85 -6.05 -2.35
C GLU A 134 5.16 -4.69 -2.53
N ILE A 135 3.93 -4.72 -3.05
CA ILE A 135 3.00 -3.60 -3.13
C ILE A 135 1.66 -4.00 -2.55
N HIS A 136 0.96 -3.06 -1.93
CA HIS A 136 -0.36 -3.29 -1.40
C HIS A 136 -1.40 -3.10 -2.50
N VAL A 137 -2.19 -4.15 -2.75
CA VAL A 137 -3.27 -4.12 -3.75
C VAL A 137 -4.60 -4.34 -3.06
N ASN A 138 -5.66 -3.76 -3.64
CA ASN A 138 -7.03 -4.02 -3.20
C ASN A 138 -7.47 -5.47 -3.47
N CYS A 139 -6.84 -6.13 -4.46
CA CYS A 139 -7.19 -7.47 -4.91
C CYS A 139 -5.95 -8.32 -5.18
N VAL A 140 -5.60 -9.19 -4.24
CA VAL A 140 -4.53 -10.18 -4.45
C VAL A 140 -4.91 -11.18 -5.55
N LEU A 141 -6.20 -11.50 -5.70
CA LEU A 141 -6.66 -12.48 -6.70
C LEU A 141 -6.70 -11.94 -8.14
N ALA A 142 -6.69 -10.62 -8.32
CA ALA A 142 -6.77 -10.01 -9.66
C ALA A 142 -5.41 -9.87 -10.35
N GLN A 143 -4.34 -10.35 -9.72
CA GLN A 143 -2.99 -10.25 -10.27
C GLN A 143 -2.85 -11.10 -11.54
N ARG A 144 -2.20 -10.52 -12.54
CA ARG A 144 -2.03 -11.14 -13.85
C ARG A 144 -0.65 -11.76 -13.95
N GLY A 145 -0.58 -12.95 -14.56
CA GLY A 145 0.70 -13.63 -14.78
C GLY A 145 1.13 -14.48 -13.59
N PRO A 146 2.37 -14.98 -13.62
CA PRO A 146 2.93 -15.80 -12.56
C PRO A 146 3.11 -14.97 -11.29
N MET A 147 2.82 -15.58 -10.13
CA MET A 147 2.96 -14.94 -8.82
C MET A 147 4.10 -15.55 -8.00
N THR A 148 4.44 -16.79 -8.32
CA THR A 148 5.47 -17.56 -7.64
C THR A 148 6.57 -17.97 -8.60
N CYS A 149 7.77 -18.24 -8.07
CA CYS A 149 8.88 -18.75 -8.85
C CYS A 149 8.57 -20.10 -9.50
N SER A 150 7.77 -20.94 -8.82
CA SER A 150 7.24 -22.17 -9.40
C SER A 150 6.47 -21.87 -10.69
N GLU A 151 5.68 -20.80 -10.76
CA GLU A 151 4.87 -20.48 -11.94
C GLU A 151 5.61 -19.70 -13.03
N LYS A 152 6.90 -19.34 -12.88
CA LYS A 152 7.54 -18.28 -13.70
C LYS A 152 7.42 -18.46 -15.21
N ASP A 153 7.36 -19.70 -15.71
CA ASP A 153 7.31 -20.03 -17.14
C ASP A 153 5.90 -20.48 -17.60
N LEU A 154 4.90 -20.38 -16.73
CA LEU A 154 3.52 -20.74 -17.05
C LEU A 154 2.79 -19.58 -17.73
N LEU A 155 2.08 -19.92 -18.82
CA LEU A 155 1.08 -19.03 -19.38
C LEU A 155 -0.16 -19.06 -18.47
N MET A 156 -0.33 -18.00 -17.68
CA MET A 156 -1.46 -17.87 -16.76
C MET A 156 -2.67 -17.27 -17.48
N PRO A 157 -3.85 -17.90 -17.42
CA PRO A 157 -5.08 -17.29 -17.93
C PRO A 157 -5.40 -16.03 -17.15
N TYR A 158 -6.12 -15.11 -17.80
CA TYR A 158 -6.57 -13.88 -17.17
C TYR A 158 -7.52 -14.20 -15.99
N PRO A 159 -7.23 -13.73 -14.77
CA PRO A 159 -8.08 -14.00 -13.63
C PRO A 159 -9.42 -13.25 -13.76
N PHE A 160 -10.53 -13.98 -13.72
CA PHE A 160 -11.87 -13.39 -13.59
C PHE A 160 -12.30 -13.43 -12.12
N VAL A 161 -12.12 -12.31 -11.42
CA VAL A 161 -12.45 -12.18 -9.99
C VAL A 161 -13.57 -11.16 -9.83
N ARG A 162 -14.64 -11.55 -9.15
CA ARG A 162 -15.69 -10.59 -8.79
C ARG A 162 -15.28 -9.79 -7.55
N GLN A 163 -15.69 -8.52 -7.50
CA GLN A 163 -15.26 -7.58 -6.47
C GLN A 163 -15.59 -8.04 -5.04
N GLU A 164 -16.68 -8.79 -4.85
CA GLU A 164 -17.07 -9.32 -3.54
C GLU A 164 -16.11 -10.37 -2.96
N TYR A 165 -15.29 -11.02 -3.79
CA TYR A 165 -14.27 -11.99 -3.36
C TYR A 165 -12.88 -11.35 -3.22
N CYS A 166 -12.80 -10.06 -3.50
CA CYS A 166 -11.56 -9.33 -3.51
C CYS A 166 -11.05 -9.12 -2.09
N LYS A 167 -9.83 -9.58 -1.83
CA LYS A 167 -9.14 -9.36 -0.56
C LYS A 167 -7.92 -8.49 -0.82
N ALA A 168 -7.83 -7.40 -0.07
CA ALA A 168 -6.67 -6.56 -0.04
C ALA A 168 -5.49 -7.31 0.58
N GLY A 169 -4.28 -6.97 0.14
CA GLY A 169 -3.06 -7.59 0.65
C GLY A 169 -1.84 -7.27 -0.20
N CYS A 170 -0.71 -7.88 0.17
CA CYS A 170 0.57 -7.63 -0.47
C CYS A 170 0.83 -8.62 -1.60
N VAL A 171 1.33 -8.11 -2.72
CA VAL A 171 1.75 -8.89 -3.89
C VAL A 171 3.14 -8.45 -4.32
N CYS A 172 3.90 -9.33 -4.96
CA CYS A 172 5.20 -8.95 -5.50
C CYS A 172 5.05 -7.84 -6.55
N LYS A 173 6.00 -6.91 -6.58
CA LYS A 173 6.12 -5.89 -7.63
C LYS A 173 6.25 -6.55 -9.01
N GLU A 174 5.92 -5.80 -10.05
CA GLU A 174 6.15 -6.24 -11.42
C GLU A 174 7.62 -6.66 -11.63
N GLY A 175 7.83 -7.83 -12.23
CA GLY A 175 9.16 -8.43 -12.40
C GLY A 175 9.68 -9.25 -11.20
N TYR A 176 8.96 -9.27 -10.08
CA TYR A 176 9.29 -10.07 -8.90
C TYR A 176 8.29 -11.22 -8.72
N LEU A 177 8.77 -12.34 -8.19
CA LEU A 177 7.99 -13.53 -7.91
C LEU A 177 8.29 -14.05 -6.51
N LYS A 178 7.28 -14.66 -5.88
CA LYS A 178 7.42 -15.24 -4.55
C LYS A 178 8.20 -16.55 -4.62
N ASP A 179 9.31 -16.65 -3.89
CA ASP A 179 10.08 -17.88 -3.74
C ASP A 179 9.44 -18.85 -2.74
N ASP A 180 10.06 -20.01 -2.53
CA ASP A 180 9.56 -21.06 -1.62
C ASP A 180 9.61 -20.64 -0.13
N SER A 181 10.39 -19.61 0.21
CA SER A 181 10.41 -19.01 1.54
C SER A 181 9.30 -17.98 1.76
N GLY A 182 8.60 -17.60 0.69
CA GLY A 182 7.57 -16.57 0.71
C GLY A 182 8.07 -15.15 0.45
N LYS A 183 9.36 -14.96 0.06
CA LYS A 183 9.96 -13.65 -0.25
C LYS A 183 9.82 -13.34 -1.74
N CYS A 184 9.58 -12.07 -2.08
CA CYS A 184 9.61 -11.61 -3.47
C CYS A 184 11.05 -11.40 -3.95
N VAL A 185 11.48 -12.21 -4.91
CA VAL A 185 12.78 -12.14 -5.58
C VAL A 185 12.58 -11.78 -7.05
N ALA A 186 13.58 -11.14 -7.66
CA ALA A 186 13.51 -10.82 -9.08
C ALA A 186 13.33 -12.11 -9.89
N ARG A 187 12.53 -12.09 -10.96
CA ARG A 187 12.16 -13.28 -11.74
C ARG A 187 13.37 -14.06 -12.26
N GLU A 188 14.45 -13.37 -12.62
CA GLU A 188 15.73 -13.95 -13.04
C GLU A 188 16.48 -14.63 -11.89
N ASN A 189 16.25 -14.20 -10.66
CA ASN A 189 16.83 -14.74 -9.42
C ASN A 189 15.93 -15.78 -8.75
N CYS A 190 14.76 -16.08 -9.33
CA CYS A 190 14.04 -17.27 -8.94
C CYS A 190 15.01 -18.44 -9.06
N PRO A 191 15.10 -19.31 -8.04
CA PRO A 191 15.97 -20.48 -8.13
C PRO A 191 15.59 -21.20 -9.42
N ASN A 192 16.47 -21.12 -10.42
CA ASN A 192 16.51 -22.14 -11.43
C ASN A 192 16.73 -23.38 -10.60
N SER A 193 15.78 -24.28 -10.65
CA SER A 193 15.94 -25.58 -10.05
C SER A 193 17.21 -26.19 -10.66
N ASP A 194 18.33 -26.03 -9.98
CA ASP A 194 19.53 -26.87 -10.08
C ASP A 194 19.20 -28.35 -9.73
N LEU A 195 17.90 -28.70 -9.63
CA LEU A 195 17.33 -30.03 -9.51
C LEU A 195 17.40 -30.84 -10.81
N CYS A 196 17.60 -30.17 -11.96
CA CYS A 196 17.59 -30.84 -13.26
C CYS A 196 18.99 -31.02 -13.81
N SER A 197 19.22 -32.17 -14.43
CA SER A 197 20.53 -32.55 -14.95
C SER A 197 20.90 -31.73 -16.19
N GLU A 198 22.13 -31.88 -16.67
CA GLU A 198 22.57 -31.26 -17.93
C GLU A 198 21.58 -31.57 -19.08
N ASN A 199 21.20 -30.54 -19.83
CA ASN A 199 20.20 -30.58 -20.91
C ASN A 199 18.75 -30.89 -20.49
N GLU A 200 18.43 -30.76 -19.20
CA GLU A 200 17.07 -30.73 -18.70
C GLU A 200 16.63 -29.29 -18.33
N ILE A 201 15.33 -29.07 -18.32
CA ILE A 201 14.64 -27.90 -17.78
C ILE A 201 13.55 -28.37 -16.83
N HIS A 202 13.32 -27.61 -15.78
CA HIS A 202 12.20 -27.87 -14.88
C HIS A 202 10.92 -27.29 -15.44
N VAL A 203 9.88 -28.09 -15.43
CA VAL A 203 8.54 -27.72 -15.85
C VAL A 203 7.57 -28.10 -14.75
N ASN A 204 6.52 -27.31 -14.55
CA ASN A 204 5.52 -27.62 -13.52
C ASN A 204 4.57 -28.76 -13.92
N CYS A 205 4.61 -29.15 -15.20
CA CYS A 205 3.80 -30.21 -15.77
C CYS A 205 4.64 -31.07 -16.71
N VAL A 206 5.28 -32.10 -16.17
CA VAL A 206 5.98 -33.09 -17.00
C VAL A 206 5.02 -33.76 -17.99
N LEU A 207 3.75 -33.95 -17.59
CA LEU A 207 2.75 -34.61 -18.41
C LEU A 207 2.17 -33.76 -19.54
N ALA A 208 2.38 -32.43 -19.53
CA ALA A 208 1.79 -31.54 -20.55
C ALA A 208 2.73 -31.28 -21.75
N GLN A 209 3.89 -31.96 -21.80
CA GLN A 209 4.85 -31.74 -22.88
C GLN A 209 4.33 -32.31 -24.20
N CYS A 210 4.49 -31.53 -25.26
CA CYS A 210 4.13 -31.93 -26.62
C CYS A 210 5.32 -32.55 -27.33
N GLY A 211 5.05 -33.53 -28.19
CA GLY A 211 6.08 -34.15 -29.02
C GLY A 211 6.80 -35.31 -28.35
N PRO A 212 7.82 -35.88 -29.02
CA PRO A 212 8.58 -37.01 -28.49
C PRO A 212 9.40 -36.56 -27.29
N MET A 213 9.38 -37.37 -26.23
CA MET A 213 10.12 -37.11 -24.99
C MET A 213 11.30 -38.05 -24.81
N THR A 214 11.24 -39.21 -25.47
CA THR A 214 12.25 -40.27 -25.41
C THR A 214 12.81 -40.57 -26.80
N CYS A 215 14.01 -41.14 -26.87
CA CYS A 215 14.62 -41.55 -28.14
C CYS A 215 13.80 -42.59 -28.88
N SER A 216 13.10 -43.49 -28.18
CA SER A 216 12.21 -44.49 -28.77
C SER A 216 10.99 -43.87 -29.48
N GLU A 217 10.64 -42.63 -29.13
CA GLU A 217 9.52 -41.89 -29.73
C GLU A 217 9.97 -40.94 -30.85
N LYS A 218 11.28 -40.84 -31.13
CA LYS A 218 11.88 -39.80 -32.00
C LYS A 218 11.18 -39.63 -33.36
N ASP A 219 10.71 -40.71 -33.96
CA ASP A 219 10.07 -40.71 -35.28
C ASP A 219 8.55 -40.93 -35.22
N LEU A 220 7.97 -40.89 -34.02
CA LEU A 220 6.54 -41.04 -33.80
C LEU A 220 5.84 -39.68 -33.73
N PRO A 221 4.66 -39.53 -34.36
CA PRO A 221 3.85 -38.33 -34.23
C PRO A 221 3.17 -38.33 -32.85
N MET A 222 3.81 -37.70 -31.87
CA MET A 222 3.27 -37.58 -30.52
C MET A 222 2.35 -36.35 -30.39
N PRO A 223 1.04 -36.54 -30.16
CA PRO A 223 0.12 -35.42 -30.00
C PRO A 223 0.35 -34.71 -28.67
N CYS A 224 -0.03 -33.43 -28.61
CA CYS A 224 -0.05 -32.70 -27.35
C CYS A 224 -1.07 -33.30 -26.36
N PRO A 225 -0.65 -33.72 -25.16
CA PRO A 225 -1.55 -34.28 -24.18
C PRO A 225 -2.45 -33.20 -23.54
N LEU A 226 -3.74 -33.51 -23.38
CA LEU A 226 -4.69 -32.66 -22.65
C LEU A 226 -4.69 -33.03 -21.17
N VAL A 227 -3.92 -32.29 -20.36
CA VAL A 227 -3.76 -32.55 -18.92
C VAL A 227 -4.51 -31.51 -18.10
N ARG A 228 -5.36 -31.95 -17.16
CA ARG A 228 -5.99 -31.04 -16.19
C ARG A 228 -4.97 -30.61 -15.14
N ARG A 229 -5.06 -29.35 -14.70
CA ARG A 229 -4.14 -28.73 -13.73
C ARG A 229 -3.95 -29.55 -12.44
N GLU A 230 -5.01 -30.20 -11.96
CA GLU A 230 -4.97 -31.03 -10.74
C GLU A 230 -4.06 -32.27 -10.84
N TYR A 231 -3.76 -32.76 -12.05
CA TYR A 231 -2.85 -33.91 -12.27
C TYR A 231 -1.43 -33.49 -12.63
N CYS A 232 -1.18 -32.18 -12.65
CA CYS A 232 0.07 -31.60 -13.07
C CYS A 232 1.13 -31.80 -11.99
N LYS A 233 2.22 -32.49 -12.35
CA LYS A 233 3.38 -32.70 -11.47
C LYS A 233 4.59 -31.97 -12.03
N ALA A 234 5.21 -31.18 -11.16
CA ALA A 234 6.47 -30.52 -11.46
C ALA A 234 7.60 -31.55 -11.54
N GLY A 235 8.58 -31.27 -12.41
CA GLY A 235 9.74 -32.13 -12.62
C GLY A 235 10.58 -31.72 -13.82
N CYS A 236 11.62 -32.51 -14.11
CA CYS A 236 12.58 -32.21 -15.16
C CYS A 236 12.21 -32.88 -16.49
N VAL A 237 12.32 -32.13 -17.58
CA VAL A 237 12.15 -32.60 -18.96
C VAL A 237 13.33 -32.17 -19.80
N CYS A 238 13.62 -32.90 -20.88
CA CYS A 238 14.70 -32.51 -21.79
C CYS A 238 14.39 -31.15 -22.45
N LYS A 239 15.44 -30.36 -22.70
CA LYS A 239 15.35 -29.12 -23.49
C LYS A 239 14.85 -29.42 -24.91
N GLU A 240 14.29 -28.41 -25.56
CA GLU A 240 13.91 -28.51 -26.96
C GLU A 240 15.10 -28.98 -27.82
N GLY A 241 14.87 -29.98 -28.68
CA GLY A 241 15.91 -30.64 -29.48
C GLY A 241 16.65 -31.80 -28.79
N TYR A 242 16.39 -32.05 -27.51
CA TYR A 242 16.94 -33.18 -26.74
C TYR A 242 15.85 -34.20 -26.39
N LEU A 243 16.23 -35.48 -26.36
CA LEU A 243 15.36 -36.60 -26.02
C LEU A 243 16.02 -37.46 -24.95
N LYS A 244 15.21 -38.11 -24.11
CA LYS A 244 15.71 -39.00 -23.06
C LYS A 244 16.11 -40.35 -23.66
N ASP A 245 17.35 -40.77 -23.47
CA ASP A 245 17.83 -42.10 -23.86
C ASP A 245 17.41 -43.19 -22.85
N ASP A 246 17.73 -44.45 -23.16
CA ASP A 246 17.40 -45.61 -22.31
C ASP A 246 18.09 -45.57 -20.93
N SER A 247 19.16 -44.78 -20.79
CA SER A 247 19.85 -44.57 -19.52
C SER A 247 19.20 -43.48 -18.66
N GLY A 248 18.21 -42.77 -19.21
CA GLY A 248 17.55 -41.64 -18.56
C GLY A 248 18.27 -40.30 -18.74
N LYS A 249 19.23 -40.18 -19.67
CA LYS A 249 19.95 -38.93 -19.93
C LYS A 249 19.37 -38.22 -21.16
N CYS A 250 19.29 -36.89 -21.10
CA CYS A 250 18.90 -36.08 -22.26
C CYS A 250 20.07 -35.94 -23.24
N VAL A 251 19.90 -36.51 -24.43
CA VAL A 251 20.86 -36.44 -25.55
C VAL A 251 20.22 -35.69 -26.72
N ALA A 252 21.04 -35.05 -27.56
CA ALA A 252 20.53 -34.38 -28.74
C ALA A 252 19.80 -35.39 -29.64
N ARG A 253 18.69 -34.98 -30.27
CA ARG A 253 17.83 -35.86 -31.07
C ARG A 253 18.59 -36.63 -32.15
N GLU A 254 19.59 -36.00 -32.77
CA GLU A 254 20.48 -36.62 -33.75
C GLU A 254 21.34 -37.76 -33.17
N ASN A 255 21.63 -37.74 -31.87
CA ASN A 255 22.46 -38.70 -31.16
C ASN A 255 21.67 -39.83 -30.49
N CYS A 256 20.35 -39.89 -30.69
CA CYS A 256 19.56 -41.03 -30.23
C CYS A 256 20.04 -42.33 -30.91
N PRO A 257 20.22 -43.41 -30.14
CA PRO A 257 20.55 -44.71 -30.70
C PRO A 257 19.46 -45.17 -31.68
N ASN A 258 19.88 -45.80 -32.78
CA ASN A 258 18.98 -46.40 -33.78
C ASN A 258 18.38 -47.72 -33.29
#